data_AF-A0AAU8YG23-F1
#
_entry.id   AF-A0AAU8YG23-F1
#
_cell.length_a   1.000
_cell.length_b   1.000
_cell.length_c   1.000
_cell.angle_alpha   90.00
_cell.angle_beta   90.00
_cell.angle_gamma   90.00
#
_symmetry.space_group_name_H-M   'P 1'
#
loop_
_entity.id
_entity.type
_entity.pdbx_description
1 polymer ?
#
loop_
_entity_poly.entity_id
_entity_poly.type
_entity_poly.pdbx_seq_one_letter_code
_entity_poly.pdbx_strand_id
1 'polypeptide(L)'
;MSKGAKKGQNRFAGSQKRHRDYRITRIKDEVIPKLKAFVGKTSFDGVTPYSRFCAELYNDGLPVNEKKIGYRTLVQSTDYWALIGPIFYKHWDSAGNMESKKDKLVGKLAVQRADQLQAETERLRKEVEALRSALRSHGASPAALTDTKHVDQGFMAKFDKTCRALKLVLDKSDGMFTVDIQTKKISCTFDDLEPVEGLVPTEVVEPFIMWLKAKETGHGVQ
;
A
#
# COMPACT_ATOMS: atom_id res chain seq x y z
N MET A 1 19.40 17.34 39.88
CA MET A 1 18.45 16.61 39.02
C MET A 1 17.13 17.38 38.98
N SER A 2 16.90 18.18 37.94
CA SER A 2 15.69 19.01 37.81
C SER A 2 14.48 18.12 37.53
N LYS A 3 13.78 17.67 38.59
CA LYS A 3 12.46 17.03 38.49
C LYS A 3 11.41 18.13 38.38
N GLY A 4 11.22 18.68 37.18
CA GLY A 4 10.20 19.68 36.91
C GLY A 4 10.00 19.91 35.42
N ALA A 5 8.76 20.12 35.00
CA ALA A 5 8.46 20.54 33.63
C ALA A 5 9.03 21.94 33.39
N LYS A 6 9.68 22.15 32.23
CA LYS A 6 10.20 23.46 31.85
C LYS A 6 9.06 24.47 31.70
N LYS A 7 9.34 25.76 31.88
CA LYS A 7 8.36 26.84 31.66
C LYS A 7 7.75 26.69 30.25
N GLY A 8 6.42 26.58 30.17
CA GLY A 8 5.69 26.32 28.92
C GLY A 8 5.40 24.85 28.60
N GLN A 9 5.99 23.88 29.32
CA GLN A 9 5.66 22.47 29.17
C GLN A 9 4.57 22.02 30.15
N ASN A 10 3.69 21.14 29.68
CA ASN A 10 2.62 20.57 30.49
C ASN A 10 3.22 19.62 31.55
N ARG A 11 3.11 20.02 32.82
CA ARG A 11 3.55 19.27 33.99
C ARG A 11 2.87 17.91 34.19
N PHE A 12 1.74 17.67 33.52
CA PHE A 12 0.97 16.43 33.61
C PHE A 12 1.12 15.52 32.38
N ALA A 13 1.92 15.89 31.38
CA ALA A 13 2.05 15.13 30.14
C ALA A 13 2.40 13.65 30.36
N GLY A 14 3.31 13.36 31.30
CA GLY A 14 3.68 11.98 31.64
C GLY A 14 2.60 11.18 32.36
N SER A 15 1.74 11.84 33.15
CA SER A 15 0.58 11.18 33.77
C SER A 15 -0.52 10.93 32.74
N GLN A 16 -0.80 11.92 31.90
CA GLN A 16 -1.77 11.81 30.80
C GLN A 16 -1.39 10.72 29.81
N LYS A 17 -0.10 10.61 29.45
CA LYS A 17 0.40 9.54 28.59
C LYS A 17 0.18 8.17 29.23
N ARG A 18 0.55 7.98 30.50
CA ARG A 18 0.34 6.70 31.21
C ARG A 18 -1.13 6.28 31.27
N HIS A 19 -2.04 7.21 31.55
CA HIS A 19 -3.47 6.91 31.54
C HIS A 19 -3.98 6.53 30.13
N ARG A 20 -3.49 7.19 29.08
CA ARG A 20 -3.82 6.85 27.68
C ARG A 20 -3.27 5.47 27.31
N ASP A 21 -2.03 5.18 27.67
CA ASP A 21 -1.38 3.90 27.39
C ASP A 21 -2.11 2.75 28.11
N TYR A 22 -2.46 2.93 29.39
CA TYR A 22 -3.27 1.96 30.13
C TYR A 22 -4.63 1.68 29.46
N ARG A 23 -5.33 2.74 29.03
CA ARG A 23 -6.60 2.60 28.32
C ARG A 23 -6.44 1.82 27.02
N ILE A 24 -5.39 2.10 26.25
CA ILE A 24 -5.09 1.38 25.01
C ILE A 24 -4.85 -0.11 25.29
N THR A 25 -4.03 -0.42 26.30
CA THR A 25 -3.74 -1.80 26.71
C THR A 25 -5.01 -2.54 27.10
N ARG A 26 -5.85 -1.95 27.98
CA ARG A 26 -7.12 -2.56 28.39
C ARG A 26 -8.09 -2.76 27.22
N ILE A 27 -8.16 -1.80 26.29
CA ILE A 27 -8.99 -1.96 25.08
C ILE A 27 -8.52 -3.17 24.27
N LYS A 28 -7.21 -3.33 24.09
CA LYS A 28 -6.63 -4.45 23.33
C LYS A 28 -6.82 -5.80 24.03
N ASP A 29 -6.57 -5.84 25.33
CA ASP A 29 -6.43 -7.09 26.07
C ASP A 29 -7.77 -7.60 26.64
N GLU A 30 -8.71 -6.70 26.97
CA GLU A 30 -9.99 -7.08 27.56
C GLU A 30 -11.18 -6.77 26.66
N VAL A 31 -11.28 -5.55 26.12
CA VAL A 31 -12.48 -5.10 25.39
C VAL A 31 -12.59 -5.80 24.04
N ILE A 32 -11.53 -5.82 23.22
CA ILE A 32 -11.56 -6.40 21.88
C ILE A 32 -11.88 -7.91 21.91
N PRO A 33 -11.27 -8.74 22.76
CA PRO A 33 -11.61 -10.16 22.85
C PRO A 33 -13.07 -10.40 23.23
N LYS A 34 -13.56 -9.69 24.26
CA LYS A 34 -14.98 -9.76 24.65
C LYS A 34 -15.88 -9.34 23.50
N LEU A 35 -15.57 -8.24 22.83
CA LEU A 35 -16.36 -7.72 21.71
C LEU A 35 -16.44 -8.71 20.54
N LYS A 36 -15.34 -9.39 20.21
CA LYS A 36 -15.33 -10.46 19.19
C LYS A 36 -16.26 -11.63 19.54
N ALA A 37 -16.45 -11.94 20.83
CA ALA A 37 -17.34 -13.03 21.26
C ALA A 37 -18.83 -12.73 21.03
N PHE A 38 -19.19 -11.46 20.82
CA PHE A 38 -20.55 -11.00 20.52
C PHE A 38 -20.85 -10.88 19.02
N VAL A 39 -19.85 -11.09 18.15
CA VAL A 39 -20.04 -11.09 16.70
C VAL A 39 -21.07 -12.17 16.32
N GLY A 40 -22.12 -11.76 15.61
CA GLY A 40 -23.22 -12.64 15.19
C GLY A 40 -24.26 -12.97 16.27
N LYS A 41 -24.03 -12.60 17.54
CA LYS A 41 -24.98 -12.80 18.64
C LYS A 41 -25.78 -11.55 18.99
N THR A 42 -25.21 -10.38 18.70
CA THR A 42 -25.83 -9.08 18.95
C THR A 42 -25.79 -8.27 17.67
N SER A 43 -26.78 -7.40 17.48
CA SER A 43 -26.80 -6.40 16.41
C SER A 43 -26.70 -5.00 17.02
N PHE A 44 -26.07 -4.09 16.30
CA PHE A 44 -25.98 -2.68 16.68
C PHE A 44 -26.52 -1.83 15.55
N ASP A 45 -27.49 -0.97 15.86
CA ASP A 45 -28.00 0.02 14.91
C ASP A 45 -27.14 1.29 14.95
N GLY A 46 -25.97 1.20 14.30
CA GLY A 46 -25.04 2.32 14.17
C GLY A 46 -23.95 2.42 15.26
N VAL A 47 -23.10 3.44 15.09
CA VAL A 47 -21.87 3.64 15.89
C VAL A 47 -22.18 3.95 17.36
N THR A 48 -23.27 4.65 17.65
CA THR A 48 -23.57 5.11 19.01
C THR A 48 -23.92 3.95 19.96
N PRO A 49 -24.88 3.05 19.63
CA PRO A 49 -25.13 1.86 20.44
C PRO A 49 -23.90 0.97 20.60
N TYR A 50 -23.15 0.75 19.52
CA TYR A 50 -21.89 0.01 19.57
C TYR A 50 -20.87 0.63 20.54
N SER A 51 -20.70 1.95 20.49
CA SER A 51 -19.72 2.65 21.33
C SER A 51 -20.13 2.66 22.81
N ARG A 52 -21.44 2.67 23.10
CA ARG A 52 -21.96 2.52 24.47
C ARG A 52 -21.63 1.13 25.02
N PHE A 53 -21.88 0.10 24.22
CA PHE A 53 -21.52 -1.27 24.58
C PHE A 53 -20.00 -1.44 24.81
N CYS A 54 -19.17 -0.85 23.96
CA CYS A 54 -17.71 -0.85 24.16
C CYS A 54 -17.29 -0.16 25.47
N ALA A 55 -17.97 0.93 25.85
CA ALA A 55 -17.71 1.62 27.12
C ALA A 55 -18.15 0.77 28.32
N GLU A 56 -19.26 0.04 28.22
CA GLU A 56 -19.69 -0.92 29.24
C GLU A 56 -18.66 -2.04 29.42
N LEU A 57 -18.21 -2.67 28.32
CA LEU A 57 -17.16 -3.69 28.35
C LEU A 57 -15.84 -3.17 28.92
N TYR A 58 -15.49 -1.91 28.66
CA TYR A 58 -14.29 -1.30 29.24
C TYR A 58 -14.41 -1.09 30.75
N ASN A 59 -15.58 -0.60 31.18
CA ASN A 59 -15.87 -0.27 32.58
C ASN A 59 -16.15 -1.52 33.44
N ASP A 60 -16.44 -2.65 32.82
CA ASP A 60 -16.55 -3.94 33.47
C ASP A 60 -15.21 -4.37 34.08
N GLY A 61 -15.22 -4.73 35.37
CA GLY A 61 -14.02 -5.14 36.10
C GLY A 61 -12.93 -4.07 36.26
N LEU A 62 -13.26 -2.78 36.19
CA LEU A 62 -12.28 -1.71 36.27
C LEU A 62 -11.62 -1.65 37.67
N PRO A 63 -10.28 -1.55 37.77
CA PRO A 63 -9.59 -1.35 39.04
C PRO A 63 -10.07 -0.08 39.77
N VAL A 64 -10.09 -0.13 41.12
CA VAL A 64 -10.63 0.95 41.98
C VAL A 64 -9.96 2.32 41.75
N ASN A 65 -8.70 2.32 41.32
CA ASN A 65 -7.92 3.52 41.05
C ASN A 65 -8.16 4.13 39.65
N GLU A 66 -8.87 3.44 38.77
CA GLU A 66 -9.12 3.90 37.40
C GLU A 66 -10.52 4.49 37.24
N LYS A 67 -10.63 5.47 36.33
CA LYS A 67 -11.89 6.18 36.11
C LYS A 67 -12.67 5.54 34.97
N LYS A 68 -13.97 5.37 35.19
CA LYS A 68 -14.91 4.96 34.14
C LYS A 68 -14.85 5.94 32.96
N ILE A 69 -14.98 5.40 31.75
CA ILE A 69 -15.05 6.19 30.52
C ILE A 69 -16.45 6.15 29.94
N GLY A 70 -16.84 7.23 29.26
CA GLY A 70 -18.06 7.27 28.47
C GLY A 70 -17.81 6.89 27.03
N TYR A 71 -18.88 6.52 26.30
CA TYR A 71 -18.79 6.20 24.87
C TYR A 71 -18.19 7.35 24.03
N ARG A 72 -18.43 8.61 24.40
CA ARG A 72 -17.85 9.78 23.72
C ARG A 72 -16.32 9.77 23.79
N THR A 73 -15.74 9.32 24.90
CA THR A 73 -14.27 9.23 25.04
C THR A 73 -13.67 8.27 24.01
N LEU A 74 -14.36 7.16 23.73
CA LEU A 74 -13.94 6.18 22.72
C LEU A 74 -14.08 6.73 21.29
N VAL A 75 -15.15 7.48 21.01
CA VAL A 75 -15.43 8.01 19.66
C VAL A 75 -14.58 9.25 19.33
N GLN A 76 -14.38 10.15 20.29
CA GLN A 76 -13.66 11.41 20.09
C GLN A 76 -12.14 11.23 20.07
N SER A 77 -11.62 10.21 20.74
CA SER A 77 -10.20 9.88 20.67
C SER A 77 -9.92 9.05 19.43
N THR A 78 -9.14 9.62 18.51
CA THR A 78 -8.70 8.93 17.29
C THR A 78 -7.98 7.61 17.60
N ASP A 79 -7.22 7.56 18.68
CA ASP A 79 -6.46 6.36 19.06
C ASP A 79 -7.34 5.22 19.53
N TYR A 80 -8.34 5.52 20.37
CA TYR A 80 -9.26 4.50 20.87
C TYR A 80 -10.18 4.03 19.76
N TRP A 81 -10.70 4.96 18.95
CA TRP A 81 -11.55 4.64 17.82
C TRP A 81 -10.81 3.82 16.75
N ALA A 82 -9.53 4.09 16.51
CA ALA A 82 -8.72 3.31 15.58
C ALA A 82 -8.61 1.82 15.97
N LEU A 83 -8.79 1.48 17.25
CA LEU A 83 -8.75 0.09 17.74
C LEU A 83 -10.11 -0.62 17.57
N ILE A 84 -11.20 0.03 17.94
CA ILE A 84 -12.53 -0.61 17.99
C ILE A 84 -13.38 -0.35 16.73
N GLY A 85 -13.23 0.82 16.11
CA GLY A 85 -13.98 1.24 14.93
C GLY A 85 -13.87 0.26 13.75
N PRO A 86 -12.68 -0.26 13.41
CA PRO A 86 -12.56 -1.27 12.36
C PRO A 86 -13.38 -2.54 12.62
N ILE A 87 -13.56 -2.91 13.89
CA ILE A 87 -14.33 -4.10 14.27
C ILE A 87 -15.83 -3.85 14.09
N PHE A 88 -16.31 -2.65 14.46
CA PHE A 88 -17.67 -2.21 14.15
C PHE A 88 -17.96 -2.30 12.65
N TYR A 89 -17.10 -1.67 11.84
CA TYR A 89 -17.31 -1.63 10.40
C TYR A 89 -17.23 -3.00 9.74
N LYS A 90 -16.41 -3.92 10.27
CA LYS A 90 -16.29 -5.27 9.73
C LYS A 90 -17.50 -6.15 9.99
N HIS A 91 -18.13 -6.01 11.15
CA HIS A 91 -19.11 -7.01 11.63
C HIS A 91 -20.53 -6.47 11.81
N TRP A 92 -20.72 -5.16 11.87
CA TRP A 92 -22.00 -4.53 12.21
C TRP A 92 -22.37 -3.33 11.33
N ASP A 93 -21.50 -2.88 10.42
CA ASP A 93 -21.88 -1.90 9.41
C ASP A 93 -22.51 -2.62 8.22
N SER A 94 -23.83 -2.76 8.28
CA SER A 94 -24.68 -3.37 7.26
C SER A 94 -24.79 -2.55 5.97
N ALA A 95 -24.24 -1.32 5.93
CA ALA A 95 -24.40 -0.40 4.81
C ALA A 95 -23.30 -0.48 3.74
N GLY A 96 -22.35 -1.41 3.81
CA GLY A 96 -21.27 -1.52 2.80
C GLY A 96 -20.32 -0.31 2.74
N ASN A 97 -20.40 0.61 3.71
CA ASN A 97 -19.62 1.84 3.80
C ASN A 97 -18.13 1.59 4.13
N MET A 98 -17.73 0.32 4.27
CA MET A 98 -16.36 -0.09 4.53
C MET A 98 -15.47 0.03 3.29
N GLU A 99 -15.96 -0.30 2.09
CA GLU A 99 -15.15 -0.16 0.86
C GLU A 99 -14.90 1.32 0.54
N SER A 100 -15.92 2.17 0.62
CA SER A 100 -15.75 3.61 0.38
C SER A 100 -14.86 4.32 1.41
N LYS A 101 -14.83 3.84 2.67
CA LYS A 101 -13.93 4.34 3.72
C LYS A 101 -12.52 3.75 3.58
N LYS A 102 -12.39 2.50 3.16
CA LYS A 102 -11.11 1.84 2.86
C LYS A 102 -10.42 2.56 1.72
N ASP A 103 -11.12 2.88 0.64
CA ASP A 103 -10.55 3.63 -0.49
C ASP A 103 -10.06 5.02 -0.06
N LYS A 104 -10.83 5.71 0.79
CA LYS A 104 -10.40 7.01 1.37
C LYS A 104 -9.18 6.88 2.27
N LEU A 105 -9.08 5.81 3.06
CA LEU A 105 -7.93 5.56 3.94
C LEU A 105 -6.70 5.14 3.16
N VAL A 106 -6.84 4.25 2.18
CA VAL A 106 -5.78 3.84 1.25
C VAL A 106 -5.29 5.04 0.46
N GLY A 107 -6.19 5.90 -0.04
CA GLY A 107 -5.84 7.15 -0.71
C GLY A 107 -5.02 8.08 0.19
N LYS A 108 -5.43 8.28 1.45
CA LYS A 108 -4.66 9.10 2.41
C LYS A 108 -3.29 8.51 2.73
N LEU A 109 -3.19 7.19 2.87
CA LEU A 109 -1.93 6.50 3.17
C LEU A 109 -0.98 6.53 1.97
N ALA A 110 -1.53 6.42 0.76
CA ALA A 110 -0.79 6.60 -0.49
C ALA A 110 -0.25 8.03 -0.62
N VAL A 111 -1.05 9.06 -0.31
CA VAL A 111 -0.62 10.47 -0.30
C VAL A 111 0.49 10.69 0.72
N GLN A 112 0.34 10.23 1.97
CA GLN A 112 1.39 10.37 2.98
C GLN A 112 2.70 9.68 2.59
N ARG A 113 2.61 8.51 1.95
CA ARG A 113 3.78 7.79 1.45
C ARG A 113 4.43 8.53 0.28
N ALA A 114 3.62 9.11 -0.61
CA ALA A 114 4.11 9.95 -1.70
C ALA A 114 4.82 11.20 -1.16
N ASP A 115 4.24 11.89 -0.18
CA ASP A 115 4.85 13.07 0.45
C ASP A 115 6.18 12.73 1.14
N GLN A 116 6.24 11.60 1.85
CA GLN A 116 7.49 11.11 2.46
C GLN A 116 8.56 10.79 1.43
N LEU A 117 8.19 10.07 0.37
CA LEU A 117 9.10 9.74 -0.73
C LEU A 117 9.57 11.00 -1.48
N GLN A 118 8.71 12.00 -1.63
CA GLN A 118 9.05 13.29 -2.24
C GLN A 118 10.03 14.07 -1.35
N ALA A 119 9.81 14.10 -0.04
CA ALA A 119 10.73 14.73 0.90
C ALA A 119 12.12 14.04 0.92
N GLU A 120 12.15 12.70 0.87
CA GLU A 120 13.41 11.95 0.77
C GLU A 120 14.13 12.19 -0.55
N THR A 121 13.42 12.23 -1.67
CA THR A 121 14.03 12.53 -2.98
C THR A 121 14.59 13.95 -3.05
N GLU A 122 13.90 14.94 -2.47
CA GLU A 122 14.45 16.29 -2.36
C GLU A 122 15.69 16.35 -1.45
N ARG A 123 15.69 15.63 -0.33
CA ARG A 123 16.86 15.54 0.56
C ARG A 123 18.05 14.93 -0.17
N LEU A 124 17.84 13.80 -0.83
CA LEU A 124 18.87 13.10 -1.60
C LEU A 124 19.39 13.96 -2.76
N ARG A 125 18.52 14.70 -3.46
CA ARG A 125 18.95 15.64 -4.51
C ARG A 125 19.85 16.73 -3.96
N LYS A 126 19.51 17.32 -2.80
CA LYS A 126 20.34 18.33 -2.14
C LYS A 126 21.69 17.77 -1.72
N GLU A 127 21.71 16.54 -1.20
CA GLU A 127 22.94 15.84 -0.83
C GLU A 127 23.83 15.57 -2.05
N VAL A 128 23.26 15.08 -3.15
CA VAL A 128 23.98 14.87 -4.41
C VAL A 128 24.54 16.19 -4.95
N GLU A 129 23.79 17.28 -4.91
CA GLU A 129 24.27 18.58 -5.38
C GLU A 129 25.40 19.12 -4.50
N ALA A 130 25.32 18.95 -3.18
CA ALA A 130 26.38 19.32 -2.25
C ALA A 130 27.65 18.48 -2.46
N LEU A 131 27.51 17.17 -2.68
CA LEU A 131 28.63 16.30 -3.01
C LEU A 131 29.24 16.68 -4.36
N ARG A 132 28.42 16.99 -5.38
CA ARG A 132 28.88 17.46 -6.69
C ARG A 132 29.58 18.81 -6.62
N SER A 133 29.14 19.74 -5.77
CA SER A 133 29.82 21.03 -5.59
C SER A 133 31.16 20.84 -4.89
N ALA A 134 31.23 19.98 -3.87
CA ALA A 134 32.47 19.60 -3.21
C ALA A 134 33.48 18.94 -4.17
N LEU A 135 33.03 17.98 -4.99
CA LEU A 135 33.85 17.34 -6.02
C LEU A 135 34.37 18.34 -7.07
N ARG A 136 33.53 19.28 -7.53
CA ARG A 136 33.95 20.36 -8.43
C ARG A 136 35.00 21.26 -7.79
N SER A 137 34.85 21.61 -6.50
CA SER A 137 35.86 22.40 -5.77
C SER A 137 37.20 21.68 -5.60
N HIS A 138 37.21 20.34 -5.66
CA HIS A 138 38.42 19.52 -5.64
C HIS A 138 39.00 19.22 -7.03
N GLY A 139 38.51 19.88 -8.09
CA GLY A 139 39.05 19.75 -9.45
C GLY A 139 38.58 18.53 -10.23
N ALA A 140 37.61 17.77 -9.70
CA ALA A 140 36.97 16.67 -10.44
C ALA A 140 35.94 17.24 -11.44
N SER A 141 36.14 16.96 -12.73
CA SER A 141 35.13 17.26 -13.75
C SER A 141 33.98 16.25 -13.66
N PRO A 142 32.72 16.66 -13.85
CA PRO A 142 31.62 15.70 -13.88
C PRO A 142 31.79 14.82 -15.11
N ALA A 143 32.19 13.56 -14.92
CA ALA A 143 31.95 12.55 -15.92
C ALA A 143 30.43 12.45 -16.10
N ALA A 144 29.96 12.54 -17.35
CA ALA A 144 28.57 12.32 -17.66
C ALA A 144 28.16 10.99 -17.02
N LEU A 145 27.15 11.03 -16.16
CA LEU A 145 26.50 9.80 -15.71
C LEU A 145 25.97 9.16 -16.98
N THR A 146 26.62 8.09 -17.42
CA THR A 146 25.99 7.14 -18.32
C THR A 146 24.70 6.76 -17.63
N ASP A 147 23.57 7.05 -18.29
CA ASP A 147 22.27 6.58 -17.89
C ASP A 147 22.30 5.06 -18.00
N THR A 148 22.94 4.40 -17.04
CA THR A 148 22.87 2.97 -16.87
C THR A 148 21.47 2.72 -16.35
N LYS A 149 20.50 2.76 -17.28
CA LYS A 149 19.46 1.74 -17.31
C LYS A 149 20.21 0.43 -17.13
N HIS A 150 20.31 -0.02 -15.89
CA HIS A 150 20.94 -1.27 -15.57
C HIS A 150 20.01 -2.31 -16.16
N VAL A 151 20.22 -2.60 -17.44
CA VAL A 151 19.55 -3.69 -18.14
C VAL A 151 20.05 -4.92 -17.41
N ASP A 152 19.22 -5.46 -16.53
CA ASP A 152 19.52 -6.70 -15.83
C ASP A 152 19.68 -7.78 -16.92
N GLN A 153 20.94 -8.14 -17.18
CA GLN A 153 21.28 -9.13 -18.21
C GLN A 153 20.62 -10.49 -17.90
N GLY A 154 20.39 -10.80 -16.62
CA GLY A 154 19.67 -11.99 -16.20
C GLY A 154 18.18 -11.93 -16.57
N PHE A 155 17.56 -10.76 -16.42
CA PHE A 155 16.19 -10.51 -16.88
C PHE A 155 16.10 -10.60 -18.40
N MET A 156 17.00 -9.97 -19.15
CA MET A 156 17.00 -10.02 -20.62
C MET A 156 17.20 -11.44 -21.16
N ALA A 157 18.06 -12.24 -20.54
CA ALA A 157 18.27 -13.63 -20.94
C ALA A 157 17.03 -14.51 -20.67
N LYS A 158 16.35 -14.30 -19.54
CA LYS A 158 15.07 -14.98 -19.24
C LYS A 158 13.98 -14.54 -20.21
N PHE A 159 13.89 -13.24 -20.47
CA PHE A 159 12.94 -12.65 -21.40
C PHE A 159 13.13 -13.18 -22.84
N ASP A 160 14.37 -13.26 -23.34
CA ASP A 160 14.67 -13.83 -24.67
C ASP A 160 14.23 -15.30 -24.77
N LYS A 161 14.48 -16.11 -23.72
CA LYS A 161 14.03 -17.52 -23.68
C LYS A 161 12.50 -17.62 -23.70
N THR A 162 11.80 -16.80 -22.92
CA THR A 162 10.33 -16.78 -22.90
C THR A 162 9.77 -16.37 -24.25
N CYS A 163 10.33 -15.34 -24.91
CA CYS A 163 9.89 -14.91 -26.23
C CYS A 163 10.13 -16.00 -27.30
N ARG A 164 11.26 -16.73 -27.24
CA ARG A 164 11.49 -17.87 -28.14
C ARG A 164 10.50 -19.00 -27.92
N ALA A 165 10.17 -19.32 -26.67
CA ALA A 165 9.19 -20.34 -26.34
C ALA A 165 7.80 -19.94 -26.87
N LEU A 166 7.39 -18.68 -26.68
CA LEU A 166 6.14 -18.16 -27.21
C LEU A 166 6.10 -18.20 -28.73
N LYS A 167 7.18 -17.75 -29.41
CA LYS A 167 7.29 -17.84 -30.87
C LYS A 167 7.19 -19.30 -31.35
N LEU A 168 7.86 -20.23 -30.69
CA LEU A 168 7.79 -21.66 -31.04
C LEU A 168 6.36 -22.19 -30.94
N VAL A 169 5.63 -21.85 -29.87
CA VAL A 169 4.24 -22.25 -29.71
C VAL A 169 3.40 -21.66 -30.84
N LEU A 170 3.52 -20.36 -31.11
CA LEU A 170 2.77 -19.69 -32.18
C LEU A 170 3.06 -20.31 -33.56
N ASP A 171 4.33 -20.51 -33.90
CA ASP A 171 4.77 -21.09 -35.17
C ASP A 171 4.31 -22.56 -35.31
N LYS A 172 4.16 -23.29 -34.20
CA LYS A 172 3.68 -24.69 -34.17
C LYS A 172 2.17 -24.85 -34.00
N SER A 173 1.45 -23.75 -33.79
CA SER A 173 0.00 -23.77 -33.58
C SER A 173 -0.79 -23.71 -34.90
N ASP A 174 -0.13 -23.92 -36.05
CA ASP A 174 -0.75 -24.10 -37.37
C ASP A 174 -1.90 -23.13 -37.70
N GLY A 175 -1.64 -21.83 -37.51
CA GLY A 175 -2.60 -20.77 -37.83
C GLY A 175 -3.70 -20.54 -36.77
N MET A 176 -3.71 -21.30 -35.68
CA MET A 176 -4.67 -21.14 -34.57
C MET A 176 -4.51 -19.80 -33.84
N PHE A 177 -3.29 -19.27 -33.78
CA PHE A 177 -3.00 -17.97 -33.21
C PHE A 177 -2.34 -17.07 -34.26
N THR A 178 -2.78 -15.81 -34.31
CA THR A 178 -2.26 -14.79 -35.21
C THR A 178 -1.70 -13.63 -34.39
N VAL A 179 -0.52 -13.15 -34.77
CA VAL A 179 0.11 -11.99 -34.15
C VAL A 179 -0.05 -10.79 -35.07
N ASP A 180 -0.83 -9.79 -34.64
CA ASP A 180 -0.97 -8.54 -35.37
C ASP A 180 0.04 -7.52 -34.84
N ILE A 181 1.07 -7.27 -35.65
CA ILE A 181 2.15 -6.35 -35.35
C ILE A 181 1.68 -4.88 -35.35
N GLN A 182 0.62 -4.55 -36.10
CA GLN A 182 0.11 -3.19 -36.23
C GLN A 182 -0.79 -2.84 -35.05
N THR A 183 -1.75 -3.71 -34.74
CA THR A 183 -2.68 -3.50 -33.62
C THR A 183 -2.14 -4.01 -32.27
N LYS A 184 -0.95 -4.61 -32.27
CA LYS A 184 -0.22 -5.08 -31.08
C LYS A 184 -1.00 -6.10 -30.25
N LYS A 185 -1.64 -7.07 -30.92
CA LYS A 185 -2.44 -8.11 -30.26
C LYS A 185 -2.08 -9.50 -30.77
N ILE A 186 -2.35 -10.50 -29.92
CA ILE A 186 -2.36 -11.91 -30.31
C ILE A 186 -3.82 -12.35 -30.26
N SER A 187 -4.31 -12.93 -31.36
CA SER A 187 -5.70 -13.39 -31.49
C SER A 187 -5.78 -14.86 -31.83
N CYS A 188 -6.75 -15.55 -31.25
CA CYS A 188 -7.13 -16.92 -31.53
C CYS A 188 -8.22 -16.94 -32.60
N THR A 189 -8.05 -17.74 -33.64
CA THR A 189 -9.04 -17.86 -34.72
C THR A 189 -10.31 -18.59 -34.33
N PHE A 190 -10.34 -19.21 -33.14
CA PHE A 190 -11.46 -20.02 -32.64
C PHE A 190 -12.14 -19.43 -31.40
N ASP A 191 -11.69 -18.27 -30.92
CA ASP A 191 -12.31 -17.60 -29.79
C ASP A 191 -13.09 -16.35 -30.25
N ASP A 192 -14.38 -16.54 -30.48
CA ASP A 192 -15.29 -15.48 -30.94
C ASP A 192 -15.63 -14.46 -29.84
N LEU A 193 -15.21 -14.69 -28.59
CA LEU A 193 -15.50 -13.84 -27.43
C LEU A 193 -14.25 -13.10 -26.92
N GLU A 194 -13.21 -12.95 -27.75
CA GLU A 194 -12.02 -12.22 -27.37
C GLU A 194 -12.31 -10.74 -27.04
N PRO A 195 -11.72 -10.20 -25.95
CA PRO A 195 -11.77 -8.78 -25.68
C PRO A 195 -11.01 -8.00 -26.77
N VAL A 196 -11.29 -6.70 -26.89
CA VAL A 196 -10.69 -5.81 -27.91
C VAL A 196 -9.16 -5.82 -27.88
N GLU A 197 -8.59 -6.07 -26.70
CA GLU A 197 -7.14 -6.14 -26.43
C GLU A 197 -6.49 -7.45 -26.95
N GLY A 198 -7.28 -8.45 -27.33
CA GLY A 198 -6.84 -9.78 -27.77
C GLY A 198 -6.73 -10.79 -26.63
N LEU A 199 -6.13 -11.96 -26.92
CA LEU A 199 -6.03 -13.10 -26.01
C LEU A 199 -5.17 -12.83 -24.76
N VAL A 200 -4.22 -11.90 -24.86
CA VAL A 200 -3.19 -11.65 -23.85
C VAL A 200 -3.09 -10.14 -23.58
N PRO A 201 -2.89 -9.70 -22.32
CA PRO A 201 -2.74 -8.28 -22.00
C PRO A 201 -1.64 -7.56 -22.79
N THR A 202 -1.89 -6.29 -23.09
CA THR A 202 -1.00 -5.43 -23.89
C THR A 202 0.41 -5.35 -23.31
N GLU A 203 0.56 -5.37 -21.98
CA GLU A 203 1.86 -5.29 -21.29
C GLU A 203 2.76 -6.50 -21.56
N VAL A 204 2.19 -7.62 -22.01
CA VAL A 204 2.92 -8.83 -22.38
C VAL A 204 3.17 -8.89 -23.88
N VAL A 205 2.19 -8.45 -24.69
CA VAL A 205 2.27 -8.49 -26.16
C VAL A 205 3.25 -7.45 -26.70
N GLU A 206 3.27 -6.24 -26.14
CA GLU A 206 4.15 -5.17 -26.60
C GLU A 206 5.65 -5.52 -26.52
N PRO A 207 6.17 -6.01 -25.38
CA PRO A 207 7.56 -6.45 -25.29
C PRO A 207 7.90 -7.57 -26.28
N PHE A 208 6.97 -8.51 -26.51
CA PHE A 208 7.16 -9.60 -27.44
C PHE A 208 7.24 -9.12 -28.90
N ILE A 209 6.37 -8.19 -29.30
CA ILE A 209 6.41 -7.59 -30.64
C ILE A 209 7.68 -6.77 -30.84
N MET A 210 8.11 -6.02 -29.82
CA MET A 210 9.40 -5.33 -29.86
C MET A 210 10.56 -6.30 -30.04
N TRP A 211 10.53 -7.44 -29.36
CA TRP A 211 11.51 -8.51 -29.52
C TRP A 211 11.47 -9.12 -30.94
N LEU A 212 10.28 -9.39 -31.50
CA LEU A 212 10.12 -9.87 -32.88
C LEU A 212 10.74 -8.89 -33.88
N LYS A 213 10.40 -7.59 -33.79
CA LYS A 213 10.96 -6.55 -34.66
C LYS A 213 12.49 -6.46 -34.54
N ALA A 214 13.02 -6.57 -33.32
CA ALA A 214 14.47 -6.54 -33.09
C ALA A 214 15.20 -7.76 -33.67
N LYS A 215 14.55 -8.94 -33.71
CA LYS A 215 15.11 -10.14 -34.33
C LYS A 215 14.99 -10.15 -35.85
N GLU A 216 13.89 -9.64 -36.40
CA GLU A 216 13.71 -9.50 -37.86
C GLU A 216 14.70 -8.49 -38.47
N THR A 217 14.93 -7.36 -37.78
CA THR A 217 15.94 -6.37 -38.19
C THR A 217 17.38 -6.87 -38.04
N GLY A 218 17.64 -7.80 -37.12
CA GLY A 218 18.96 -8.41 -36.93
C GLY A 218 19.30 -9.56 -37.90
N HIS A 219 18.32 -10.12 -38.59
CA HIS A 219 18.52 -11.23 -39.54
C HIS A 219 18.64 -10.80 -41.01
N GLY A 220 18.68 -9.49 -41.30
CA GLY A 220 18.86 -8.95 -42.65
C GLY A 220 20.32 -8.67 -43.07
N VAL A 221 21.31 -9.09 -42.28
CA VAL A 221 22.73 -9.00 -42.64
C VAL A 221 23.37 -10.39 -42.51
N GLN A 222 23.12 -11.22 -43.51
CA GLN A 222 23.97 -12.34 -43.90
C GLN A 222 23.68 -12.71 -45.35
#